data_AF-A0A2D6IVH6-F1
#
_entry.id   AF-A0A2D6IVH6-F1
#
_cell.length_a   1.000
_cell.length_b   1.000
_cell.length_c   1.000
_cell.angle_alpha   90.00
_cell.angle_beta   90.00
_cell.angle_gamma   90.00
#
_symmetry.space_group_name_H-M   'P 1'
#
loop_
_entity.id
_entity.type
_entity.pdbx_description
1 polymer ?
#
loop_
_entity_poly.entity_id
_entity_poly.type
_entity_poly.pdbx_seq_one_letter_code
_entity_poly.pdbx_strand_id
1 'polypeptide(L)' 'MQQGCQRLSSMQSDNTAWEGHHIDDLILSWGQPDRTEQLGADYVAYTWVSGGANCVHTFTVSNERINGYSSSDCND' A
#
# COMPACT_ATOMS: atom_id res chain seq x y z
N MET A 1 -36.98 0.44 11.33
CA MET A 1 -36.35 1.74 11.06
C MET A 1 -34.91 1.47 10.70
N GLN A 2 -34.53 1.77 9.45
CA GLN A 2 -33.14 1.72 8.98
C GLN A 2 -32.32 2.74 9.76
N GLN A 3 -31.30 2.27 10.47
CA GLN A 3 -30.18 3.05 10.95
C GLN A 3 -28.97 2.25 10.46
N GLY A 4 -28.35 2.60 9.34
CA GLY A 4 -27.74 3.89 9.08
C GLY A 4 -26.25 3.63 9.18
N CYS A 5 -25.63 3.17 8.09
CA CYS A 5 -24.19 3.12 7.97
C CYS A 5 -23.70 4.56 8.18
N GLN A 6 -23.28 4.85 9.42
CA GLN A 6 -22.55 6.06 9.75
C GLN A 6 -21.21 5.92 9.02
N ARG A 7 -21.23 6.38 7.77
CA ARG A 7 -20.12 6.51 6.85
C ARG A 7 -19.22 7.60 7.44
N LEU A 8 -18.48 7.23 8.48
CA LEU A 8 -17.36 8.03 8.95
C LEU A 8 -16.44 8.19 7.75
N SER A 9 -16.45 9.41 7.25
CA SER A 9 -15.57 9.86 6.20
C SER A 9 -14.21 10.05 6.86
N SER A 10 -13.51 8.95 7.10
CA SER A 10 -12.12 8.94 7.55
C SER A 10 -11.30 8.74 6.29
N MET A 11 -10.51 9.73 5.92
CA MET A 11 -9.56 9.68 4.82
C MET A 11 -8.71 8.40 4.94
N GLN A 12 -9.08 7.33 4.22
CA GLN A 12 -8.04 6.42 3.75
C GLN A 12 -7.21 7.31 2.84
N SER A 13 -6.00 7.70 3.26
CA SER A 13 -5.04 8.25 2.31
C SER A 13 -5.08 7.30 1.12
N ASP A 14 -5.60 7.78 0.00
CA ASP A 14 -5.76 7.00 -1.24
C ASP A 14 -4.40 6.41 -1.57
N ASN A 15 -4.08 5.22 -1.08
CA ASN A 15 -2.79 4.58 -1.35
C ASN A 15 -2.78 3.99 -2.77
N THR A 16 -3.95 3.99 -3.44
CA THR A 16 -4.14 3.98 -4.90
C THR A 16 -3.56 5.21 -5.58
N ALA A 17 -3.34 6.34 -4.90
CA ALA A 17 -2.72 7.53 -5.48
C ALA A 17 -1.29 7.30 -5.95
N TRP A 18 -0.65 6.22 -5.49
CA TRP A 18 0.68 5.83 -5.94
C TRP A 18 0.66 4.99 -7.22
N GLU A 19 -0.50 4.53 -7.70
CA GLU A 19 -0.58 3.80 -8.98
C GLU A 19 -0.01 4.67 -10.12
N GLY A 20 0.89 4.09 -10.92
CA GLY A 20 1.60 4.77 -11.99
C GLY A 20 2.82 5.59 -11.57
N HIS A 21 3.02 5.85 -10.26
CA HIS A 21 4.22 6.48 -9.74
C HIS A 21 5.44 5.54 -9.77
N HIS A 22 6.64 6.12 -9.72
CA HIS A 22 7.86 5.34 -9.62
C HIS A 22 8.04 4.81 -8.20
N ILE A 23 8.55 3.60 -8.06
CA ILE A 23 8.77 2.99 -6.73
C ILE A 23 9.79 3.80 -5.90
N ASP A 24 10.76 4.45 -6.54
CA ASP A 24 11.74 5.30 -5.85
C ASP A 24 11.09 6.49 -5.14
N ASP A 25 10.03 7.08 -5.69
CA ASP A 25 9.31 8.18 -5.05
C ASP A 25 8.66 7.71 -3.73
N LEU A 26 8.11 6.50 -3.75
CA LEU A 26 7.53 5.87 -2.57
C LEU A 26 8.62 5.55 -1.54
N ILE A 27 9.75 5.00 -1.97
CA ILE A 27 10.90 4.69 -1.09
C ILE A 27 11.49 5.97 -0.48
N LEU A 28 11.56 7.08 -1.23
CA LEU A 28 12.00 8.37 -0.72
C LEU A 28 11.03 8.94 0.33
N SER A 29 9.73 8.71 0.14
CA SER A 29 8.68 9.24 1.00
C SER A 29 8.48 8.40 2.27
N TRP A 30 8.47 7.07 2.15
CA TRP A 30 8.13 6.12 3.22
C TRP A 30 9.35 5.41 3.81
N GLY A 31 10.52 5.55 3.18
CA GLY A 31 11.72 4.80 3.52
C GLY A 31 11.80 3.46 2.80
N GLN A 32 12.85 2.69 3.13
CA GLN A 32 13.06 1.37 2.55
C GLN A 32 11.91 0.41 2.94
N PRO A 33 11.49 -0.49 2.04
CA PRO A 33 10.54 -1.54 2.38
C PRO A 33 11.14 -2.50 3.42
N ASP A 34 10.29 -3.06 4.27
CA ASP A 34 10.69 -4.13 5.20
C ASP A 34 10.96 -5.44 4.45
N ARG A 35 10.24 -5.67 3.34
CA ARG A 35 10.41 -6.86 2.51
C ARG A 35 10.20 -6.54 1.03
N THR A 36 11.01 -7.18 0.19
CA THR A 36 10.84 -7.18 -1.26
C THR A 36 10.77 -8.62 -1.75
N GLU A 37 9.79 -8.95 -2.60
CA GLU A 37 9.57 -10.29 -3.13
C GLU A 37 9.33 -10.26 -4.65
N GLN A 38 10.03 -11.11 -5.40
CA GLN A 38 9.81 -11.23 -6.83
C GLN A 38 8.61 -12.15 -7.11
N LEU A 39 7.53 -11.60 -7.69
CA LEU A 39 6.29 -12.32 -7.99
C LEU A 39 6.30 -12.98 -9.38
N GLY A 40 7.24 -12.59 -10.26
CA GLY A 40 7.39 -13.10 -11.62
C GLY A 40 8.58 -12.46 -12.33
N ALA A 41 8.65 -12.62 -13.66
CA ALA A 41 9.74 -12.03 -14.45
C ALA A 41 9.75 -10.49 -14.36
N ASP A 42 8.56 -9.87 -14.35
CA ASP A 42 8.40 -8.41 -14.48
C ASP A 42 7.74 -7.75 -13.27
N TYR A 43 7.46 -8.51 -12.20
CA TYR A 43 6.70 -8.02 -11.04
C TYR A 43 7.46 -8.25 -9.74
N VAL A 44 7.48 -7.21 -8.92
CA VAL A 44 8.09 -7.21 -7.58
C VAL A 44 7.12 -6.61 -6.58
N ALA A 45 6.88 -7.31 -5.48
CA ALA A 45 6.14 -6.80 -4.33
C ALA A 45 7.08 -6.10 -3.35
N TYR A 46 6.71 -4.89 -2.94
CA TYR A 46 7.40 -4.11 -1.91
C TYR A 46 6.45 -3.95 -0.71
N THR A 47 6.88 -4.38 0.47
CA THR A 47 6.04 -4.44 1.66
C THR A 47 6.63 -3.60 2.79
N TRP A 48 5.78 -2.74 3.38
CA TRP A 48 6.06 -1.97 4.60
C TRP A 48 5.15 -2.44 5.74
N VAL A 49 5.70 -2.63 6.92
CA VAL A 49 4.99 -3.07 8.13
C VAL A 49 5.04 -1.95 9.17
N SER A 50 3.89 -1.34 9.43
CA SER A 50 3.79 -0.30 10.45
C SER A 50 3.70 -0.92 11.85
N GLY A 51 4.76 -0.75 12.65
CA GLY A 51 4.93 -1.39 13.96
C GLY A 51 3.93 -0.98 15.05
N GLY A 52 3.10 0.04 14.82
CA GLY A 52 2.08 0.48 15.78
C GLY A 52 0.73 -0.25 15.64
N ALA A 53 0.39 -0.71 14.44
CA ALA A 53 -0.94 -1.25 14.12
C ALA A 53 -0.90 -2.65 13.49
N ASN A 54 0.28 -3.25 13.27
CA ASN A 54 0.48 -4.40 12.39
C ASN A 54 -0.10 -4.20 10.98
N CYS A 55 -0.24 -2.94 10.55
CA CYS A 55 -0.74 -2.60 9.24
C CYS A 55 0.34 -2.89 8.21
N VAL A 56 0.04 -3.80 7.29
CA VAL A 56 0.94 -4.25 6.24
C VAL A 56 0.50 -3.60 4.94
N HIS A 57 1.37 -2.81 4.32
CA HIS A 57 1.17 -2.20 3.01
C HIS A 57 2.04 -2.92 1.99
N THR A 58 1.45 -3.47 0.94
CA THR A 58 2.17 -4.13 -0.15
C THR A 58 1.86 -3.45 -1.47
N PHE A 59 2.89 -3.00 -2.17
CA PHE A 59 2.82 -2.40 -3.48
C PHE A 59 3.40 -3.37 -4.51
N THR A 60 2.63 -3.65 -5.56
CA THR A 60 3.10 -4.45 -6.69
C THR A 60 3.66 -3.50 -7.74
N VAL A 61 4.92 -3.72 -8.12
CA VAL A 61 5.67 -2.87 -9.04
C VAL A 61 6.03 -3.67 -10.27
N SER A 62 5.83 -3.07 -11.45
CA SER A 62 6.29 -3.58 -12.73
C SER A 62 6.94 -2.48 -13.53
N ASN A 63 8.09 -2.78 -14.13
CA ASN A 63 8.89 -1.79 -14.87
C ASN A 63 9.12 -0.51 -14.04
N GLU A 64 9.49 -0.69 -12.76
CA GLU A 64 9.74 0.36 -11.77
C GLU A 64 8.53 1.24 -11.40
N ARG A 65 7.33 0.92 -11.93
CA ARG A 65 6.09 1.64 -11.65
C ARG A 65 5.12 0.82 -10.84
N ILE A 66 4.47 1.46 -9.89
CA ILE A 66 3.45 0.85 -9.04
C ILE A 66 2.22 0.54 -9.90
N ASN A 67 1.82 -0.73 -9.94
CA ASN A 67 0.67 -1.23 -10.69
C ASN A 67 -0.44 -1.74 -9.77
N GLY A 68 -0.18 -1.86 -8.47
CA GLY A 68 -1.18 -2.33 -7.54
C GLY A 68 -0.78 -2.04 -6.11
N TYR A 69 -1.79 -1.99 -5.27
CA TYR A 69 -1.66 -1.78 -3.84
C TYR A 69 -2.61 -2.71 -3.09
N SER A 70 -2.11 -3.26 -2.00
CA SER A 70 -2.83 -4.11 -1.07
C SER A 70 -2.48 -3.67 0.34
N SER A 71 -3.46 -3.67 1.23
CA SER A 71 -3.20 -3.53 2.66
C SER A 71 -3.96 -4.56 3.46
N SER A 72 -3.27 -5.12 4.44
CA SER A 72 -3.80 -6.12 5.35
C SER A 72 -3.54 -5.69 6.78
N ASP A 73 -4.40 -6.12 7.70
CA ASP A 73 -4.21 -5.96 9.15
C ASP A 73 -4.09 -4.50 9.62
N CYS A 74 -4.50 -3.56 8.78
CA CYS A 74 -4.71 -2.16 9.12
C CYS A 74 -6.04 -2.07 9.87
N ASN A 75 -6.02 -2.45 11.15
CA ASN A 75 -7.19 -2.31 12.01
C ASN A 75 -7.44 -0.81 12.25
N ASP A 76 -8.64 -0.38 11.88
CA ASP A 76 -9.19 0.99 11.99
C ASP A 76 -9.09 1.56 13.41
#